data_AF-A0A9D8A596-F1
#
_entry.id   AF-A0A9D8A596-F1
#
_cell.length_a   1.000
_cell.length_b   1.000
_cell.length_c   1.000
_cell.angle_alpha   90.00
_cell.angle_beta   90.00
_cell.angle_gamma   90.00
#
_symmetry.space_group_name_H-M   'P 1'
#
loop_
_entity.id
_entity.type
_entity.pdbx_description
1 polymer ?
#
loop_
_entity_poly.entity_id
_entity_poly.type
_entity_poly.pdbx_seq_one_letter_code
_entity_poly.pdbx_strand_id
1 'polypeptide(L)' 'MKTQVKHTLHKPEKLPFLEAVCWDLRDVNLLSQDEILDRYERGWDYKGVLADIAPQEKQYIANLAKAKGSWLQVSV' A
#
# COMPACT_ATOMS: atom_id res chain seq x y z
N MET A 1 -11.28 27.62 8.70
CA MET A 1 -10.02 27.07 8.17
C MET A 1 -9.96 25.60 8.57
N LYS A 2 -9.99 24.66 7.60
CA LYS A 2 -9.84 23.24 7.93
C LYS A 2 -8.35 22.95 8.03
N THR A 3 -7.83 22.83 9.25
CA THR A 3 -6.45 22.43 9.51
C THR A 3 -6.28 20.99 9.03
N GLN A 4 -5.66 20.82 7.85
CA GLN A 4 -5.24 19.52 7.34
C GLN A 4 -4.10 19.02 8.22
N VAL A 5 -4.44 18.18 9.20
CA VAL A 5 -3.45 17.41 9.95
C VAL A 5 -2.82 16.44 8.97
N LYS A 6 -1.56 16.68 8.56
CA LYS A 6 -0.75 15.70 7.83
C LYS A 6 -0.63 14.45 8.71
N HIS A 7 -1.51 13.48 8.52
CA HIS A 7 -1.30 12.14 9.08
C HIS A 7 -0.14 11.53 8.32
N THR A 8 1.04 11.53 8.93
CA THR A 8 2.18 10.78 8.42
C THR A 8 1.78 9.31 8.44
N LEU A 9 1.46 8.75 7.28
CA LEU A 9 1.13 7.32 7.14
C LEU A 9 2.38 6.53 7.52
N HIS A 10 2.34 5.85 8.67
CA HIS A 10 3.44 5.01 9.12
C HIS A 10 3.58 3.82 8.19
N LYS A 11 4.66 3.82 7.37
CA LYS A 11 5.00 2.71 6.49
C LYS A 11 5.69 1.60 7.31
N PRO A 12 5.18 0.36 7.29
CA PRO A 12 5.87 -0.80 7.87
C PRO A 12 7.25 -1.01 7.25
N GLU A 13 8.15 -1.64 8.00
CA GLU A 13 9.51 -1.98 7.52
C GLU A 13 9.48 -3.00 6.38
N LYS A 14 8.51 -3.93 6.40
CA LYS A 14 8.33 -4.96 5.39
C LYS A 14 6.96 -4.84 4.74
N LEU A 15 6.94 -4.98 3.42
CA LEU A 15 5.72 -5.00 2.62
C LEU A 15 5.77 -6.22 1.69
N PRO A 16 5.68 -7.45 2.23
CA PRO A 16 5.92 -8.67 1.47
C PRO A 16 5.01 -8.79 0.24
N PHE A 17 3.76 -8.32 0.31
CA PHE A 17 2.89 -8.34 -0.85
C PHE A 17 3.30 -7.31 -1.91
N LEU A 18 3.63 -6.08 -1.51
CA LEU A 18 4.14 -5.07 -2.45
C LEU A 18 5.47 -5.50 -3.09
N GLU A 19 6.37 -6.07 -2.31
CA GLU A 19 7.65 -6.62 -2.77
C GLU A 19 7.43 -7.73 -3.80
N ALA A 20 6.46 -8.62 -3.57
CA ALA A 20 6.12 -9.67 -4.53
C ALA A 20 5.48 -9.11 -5.81
N VAL A 21 4.61 -8.08 -5.71
CA VAL A 21 4.04 -7.37 -6.87
C VAL A 21 5.14 -6.66 -7.66
N CYS A 22 6.16 -6.14 -6.99
CA CYS A 22 7.26 -5.37 -7.58
C CYS A 22 8.57 -6.20 -7.63
N TRP A 23 8.47 -7.47 -7.99
CA TRP A 23 9.59 -8.42 -7.97
C TRP A 23 10.83 -7.98 -8.76
N ASP A 24 10.66 -7.06 -9.72
CA ASP A 24 11.73 -6.50 -10.55
C ASP A 24 12.38 -5.23 -9.94
N LEU A 25 11.78 -4.65 -8.90
CA LEU A 25 12.32 -3.49 -8.20
C LEU A 25 13.30 -3.90 -7.10
N ARG A 26 14.44 -3.19 -7.06
CA ARG A 26 15.45 -3.39 -6.02
C ARG A 26 14.98 -3.01 -4.62
N ASP A 27 14.18 -1.94 -4.51
CA ASP A 27 13.68 -1.43 -3.23
C ASP A 27 12.36 -0.66 -3.41
N VAL A 28 11.27 -1.23 -2.90
CA VAL A 28 9.94 -0.62 -2.91
C VAL A 28 9.83 0.60 -1.98
N ASN A 29 10.83 0.87 -1.13
CA ASN A 29 10.88 2.05 -0.27
C ASN A 29 11.22 3.34 -1.01
N LEU A 30 11.70 3.24 -2.24
CA LEU A 30 11.95 4.39 -3.10
C LEU A 30 10.69 4.90 -3.81
N LEU A 31 9.61 4.10 -3.81
CA LEU A 31 8.33 4.49 -4.39
C LEU A 31 7.64 5.54 -3.52
N SER A 32 7.08 6.55 -4.18
CA SER A 32 6.14 7.50 -3.57
C SER A 32 4.86 6.78 -3.13
N GLN A 33 4.08 7.42 -2.25
CA GLN A 33 2.81 6.85 -1.79
C GLN A 33 1.81 6.62 -2.94
N ASP A 34 1.83 7.47 -3.97
CA ASP A 34 0.96 7.31 -5.15
C ASP A 34 1.43 6.11 -5.99
N GLU A 35 2.73 5.96 -6.23
CA GLU A 35 3.25 4.78 -6.92
C GLU A 35 2.99 3.49 -6.14
N ILE A 36 3.17 3.50 -4.82
CA ILE A 36 2.87 2.35 -3.97
C ILE A 36 1.38 1.95 -4.12
N LEU A 37 0.49 2.94 -4.07
CA LEU A 37 -0.94 2.70 -4.23
C LEU A 37 -1.27 2.13 -5.60
N ASP A 38 -0.71 2.70 -6.68
CA ASP A 38 -0.86 2.18 -8.05
C ASP A 38 -0.44 0.71 -8.17
N ARG A 39 0.63 0.29 -7.48
CA ARG A 39 1.08 -1.11 -7.47
C ARG A 39 0.07 -2.00 -6.76
N TYR A 40 -0.42 -1.59 -5.60
CA TYR A 40 -1.46 -2.35 -4.90
C TYR A 40 -2.73 -2.48 -5.72
N GLU A 41 -3.20 -1.41 -6.36
CA GLU A 41 -4.41 -1.44 -7.18
C GLU A 41 -4.28 -2.40 -8.36
N ARG A 42 -3.15 -2.37 -9.08
CA ARG A 42 -2.90 -3.27 -10.22
C ARG A 42 -2.65 -4.72 -9.79
N GLY A 43 -2.05 -4.91 -8.62
CA GLY A 43 -1.68 -6.23 -8.10
C GLY A 43 -2.77 -6.90 -7.25
N TRP A 44 -3.85 -6.20 -6.92
CA TRP A 44 -4.75 -6.57 -5.82
C TRP A 44 -5.31 -7.99 -5.89
N ASP A 45 -5.63 -8.44 -7.10
CA ASP A 45 -6.24 -9.75 -7.32
C ASP A 45 -5.26 -10.92 -7.09
N TYR A 46 -3.97 -10.63 -6.97
CA TYR A 46 -2.93 -11.62 -6.74
C TYR A 46 -2.55 -11.83 -5.26
N LYS A 47 -3.24 -11.17 -4.32
CA LYS A 47 -3.07 -11.42 -2.88
C LYS A 47 -3.37 -12.89 -2.55
N GLY A 48 -2.47 -13.53 -1.80
CA GLY A 48 -2.52 -14.98 -1.51
C GLY A 48 -2.01 -15.88 -2.64
N VAL A 49 -1.76 -15.33 -3.85
CA VAL A 49 -1.08 -16.05 -4.95
C VAL A 49 0.39 -15.69 -5.01
N LEU A 50 0.70 -14.38 -5.06
CA LEU A 50 2.09 -13.89 -5.08
C LEU A 50 2.68 -13.85 -3.68
N ALA A 51 1.89 -13.39 -2.71
CA ALA A 51 2.21 -13.41 -1.28
C ALA A 51 0.94 -13.09 -0.48
N ASP A 52 0.91 -13.53 0.78
CA ASP A 52 -0.10 -13.07 1.73
C ASP A 52 0.18 -11.63 2.18
N ILE A 53 -0.90 -10.88 2.47
CA ILE A 53 -0.79 -9.52 3.00
C ILE A 53 -0.59 -9.59 4.52
N ALA A 54 0.57 -9.14 5.00
CA ALA A 54 0.84 -9.09 6.44
C ALA A 54 -0.10 -8.10 7.16
N PRO A 55 -0.45 -8.30 8.45
CA PRO A 55 -1.37 -7.42 9.16
C PRO A 55 -0.98 -5.94 9.17
N GLN A 56 0.31 -5.63 9.34
CA GLN A 56 0.82 -4.26 9.34
C GLN A 56 0.75 -3.64 7.93
N GLU A 57 1.05 -4.42 6.90
CA GLU A 57 0.92 -4.02 5.50
C GLU A 57 -0.55 -3.76 5.13
N LYS A 58 -1.46 -4.65 5.56
CA LYS A 58 -2.91 -4.45 5.38
C LYS A 58 -3.39 -3.14 6.01
N GLN A 59 -2.97 -2.85 7.24
CA GLN A 59 -3.32 -1.60 7.93
C GLN A 59 -2.76 -0.37 7.19
N TYR A 60 -1.55 -0.48 6.65
CA TYR A 60 -0.94 0.57 5.84
C TYR A 60 -1.71 0.81 4.54
N ILE A 61 -2.08 -0.24 3.80
CA ILE A 61 -2.90 -0.17 2.58
C ILE A 61 -4.24 0.50 2.88
N ALA A 62 -4.90 0.11 3.98
CA ALA A 62 -6.20 0.69 4.37
C ALA A 62 -6.11 2.20 4.62
N ASN A 63 -5.08 2.63 5.34
CA ASN A 63 -4.87 4.05 5.64
C ASN A 63 -4.48 4.83 4.38
N LEU A 64 -3.62 4.26 3.53
CA LEU A 64 -3.20 4.86 2.26
C LEU A 64 -4.38 5.02 1.29
N ALA A 65 -5.17 3.96 1.10
CA ALA A 65 -6.34 3.96 0.23
C ALA A 65 -7.36 5.01 0.69
N LYS A 66 -7.61 5.11 2.01
CA LYS A 66 -8.50 6.14 2.57
C LYS A 66 -7.95 7.56 2.36
N ALA A 67 -6.65 7.76 2.57
CA ALA A 67 -6.02 9.08 2.42
C ALA A 67 -6.04 9.58 0.97
N LYS A 68 -5.98 8.67 0.00
CA LYS A 68 -5.91 8.97 -1.44
C LYS A 68 -7.25 8.82 -2.17
N GLY A 69 -8.31 8.39 -1.49
CA GLY A 69 -9.63 8.18 -2.10
C GLY A 69 -9.68 7.00 -3.08
N SER A 70 -8.83 5.99 -2.89
CA SER A 70 -8.75 4.78 -3.73
C SER A 70 -9.96 3.88 -3.56
N TRP A 71 -10.31 3.11 -4.59
CA TRP A 71 -11.31 2.04 -4.51
C TRP A 71 -10.91 0.91 -3.55
N LEU A 72 -9.61 0.74 -3.26
CA LEU A 72 -9.14 -0.27 -2.31
C LEU A 72 -9.67 -0.07 -0.89
N GLN A 73 -10.13 1.14 -0.54
CA GLN A 73 -10.65 1.42 0.80
C GLN A 73 -11.86 0.55 1.19
N VAL A 74 -12.60 0.01 0.21
CA VAL A 74 -13.73 -0.90 0.44
C VAL A 74 -13.38 -2.39 0.26
N SER A 75 -12.18 -2.68 -0.23
CA SER A 75 -11.75 -4.05 -0.55
C SER A 75 -10.69 -4.61 0.39
N VAL A 76 -10.01 -3.74 1.16
CA VAL A 76 -8.86 -4.09 2.00
C VAL A 76 -9.21 -4.95 3.21
#